data_AF-A0A1S3G6J2-F1
#
_entry.id   AF-A0A1S3G6J2-F1
#
_cell.length_a   1.000
_cell.length_b   1.000
_cell.length_c   1.000
_cell.angle_alpha   90.00
_cell.angle_beta   90.00
_cell.angle_gamma   90.00
#
_symmetry.space_group_name_H-M   'P 1'
#
loop_
_entity.id
_entity.type
_entity.pdbx_description
1 polymer ?
#
loop_
_entity_poly.entity_id
_entity_poly.type
_entity_poly.pdbx_seq_one_letter_code
_entity_poly.pdbx_strand_id
1 'polypeptide(L)'
;MASGCFYLSCLVLGSLGSMCILFTTYWMQYWRGGFAWDGSLHMFNWHPVLMVSGLVVLYGAGLPLLCPQWFLGFAVFLLPWASLWLRSFLKPIHVFFGASILSLSIASVISGINEKLFFSLKNVTRPYSSLPSEAVFANTTGLLVVAFGLLVLYVLLASSWKRPEPGILTDRQPLLHNGE
;
A
#
# COMPACT_ATOMS: atom_id res chain seq x y z
N MET A 1 -25.88 -2.91 2.30
CA MET A 1 -25.45 -1.59 2.82
C MET A 1 -24.09 -1.80 3.48
N ALA A 2 -23.10 -0.95 3.21
CA ALA A 2 -21.80 -1.09 3.86
C ALA A 2 -21.97 -0.90 5.38
N SER A 3 -21.40 -1.80 6.18
CA SER A 3 -21.56 -1.74 7.64
C SER A 3 -20.80 -0.55 8.22
N GLY A 4 -21.21 -0.03 9.37
CA GLY A 4 -20.47 1.05 10.06
C GLY A 4 -18.99 0.69 10.29
N CYS A 5 -18.69 -0.59 10.48
CA CYS A 5 -17.33 -1.12 10.59
C CYS A 5 -16.49 -0.89 9.31
N PHE A 6 -17.09 -0.98 8.12
CA PHE A 6 -16.39 -0.74 6.85
C PHE A 6 -15.91 0.72 6.76
N TYR A 7 -16.81 1.68 7.02
CA TYR A 7 -16.46 3.10 6.99
C TYR A 7 -15.43 3.46 8.06
N LEU A 8 -15.56 2.89 9.26
CA LEU A 8 -14.56 3.07 10.30
C LEU A 8 -13.19 2.53 9.85
N SER A 9 -13.13 1.34 9.25
CA SER A 9 -11.88 0.80 8.70
C SER A 9 -11.29 1.69 7.62
N CYS A 10 -12.11 2.28 6.73
CA CYS A 10 -11.64 3.23 5.73
C CYS A 10 -11.07 4.52 6.36
N LEU A 11 -11.71 5.07 7.40
CA LEU A 11 -11.22 6.24 8.11
C LEU A 11 -9.89 5.95 8.82
N VAL A 12 -9.80 4.80 9.50
CA VAL A 12 -8.56 4.35 10.15
C VAL A 12 -7.45 4.19 9.11
N LEU A 13 -7.75 3.55 7.96
CA LEU A 13 -6.79 3.36 6.88
C LEU A 13 -6.28 4.69 6.30
N GLY A 14 -7.17 5.66 6.06
CA GLY A 14 -6.81 7.00 5.61
C GLY A 14 -5.94 7.75 6.62
N SER A 15 -6.27 7.64 7.91
CA SER A 15 -5.46 8.25 8.99
C SER A 15 -4.07 7.61 9.10
N LEU A 16 -3.98 6.28 9.08
CA LEU A 16 -2.71 5.55 9.14
C LEU A 16 -1.83 5.85 7.94
N GLY A 17 -2.40 5.88 6.72
CA GLY A 17 -1.67 6.21 5.51
C GLY A 17 -1.11 7.64 5.56
N SER A 18 -1.91 8.60 6.04
CA SER A 18 -1.46 9.98 6.23
C SER A 18 -0.33 10.06 7.26
N MET A 19 -0.44 9.34 8.38
CA MET A 19 0.61 9.29 9.40
C MET A 19 1.90 8.68 8.87
N CYS A 20 1.85 7.61 8.07
CA CYS A 20 3.03 6.99 7.46
C CYS A 20 3.82 8.01 6.61
N ILE A 21 3.12 8.79 5.78
CA ILE A 21 3.74 9.81 4.93
C ILE A 21 4.32 10.93 5.80
N LEU A 22 3.53 11.50 6.71
CA LEU A 22 3.95 12.62 7.56
C LEU A 22 5.16 12.26 8.42
N PHE A 23 5.17 11.06 9.02
CA PHE A 23 6.27 10.60 9.85
C PHE A 23 7.53 10.39 9.01
N THR A 24 7.43 9.77 7.84
CA THR A 24 8.58 9.57 6.96
C THR A 24 9.16 10.91 6.48
N THR A 25 8.30 11.86 6.10
CA THR A 25 8.73 13.21 5.71
C THR A 25 9.37 13.95 6.88
N TYR A 26 8.76 13.91 8.07
CA TYR A 26 9.30 14.53 9.27
C TYR A 26 10.65 13.92 9.66
N TRP A 27 10.79 12.59 9.58
CA TRP A 27 12.04 11.90 9.87
C TRP A 27 13.18 12.41 8.97
N MET A 28 12.93 12.48 7.67
CA MET A 28 13.90 13.00 6.70
C MET A 28 14.19 14.49 6.90
N GLN A 29 13.18 15.29 7.24
CA GLN A 29 13.35 16.72 7.49
C GLN A 29 14.21 16.98 8.73
N TYR A 30 13.88 16.34 9.85
CA TYR A 30 14.46 16.65 11.15
C TYR A 30 15.85 16.03 11.35
N TRP A 31 16.03 14.75 11.01
CA TRP A 31 17.30 14.05 11.24
C TRP A 31 18.24 14.03 10.02
N ARG A 32 17.72 14.23 8.81
CA ARG A 32 18.50 14.09 7.56
C ARG A 32 18.78 15.38 6.83
N GLY A 33 18.47 16.53 7.44
CA GLY A 33 18.80 17.85 6.91
C GLY A 33 17.85 18.34 5.82
N GLY A 34 16.71 17.67 5.61
CA GLY A 34 15.70 18.10 4.64
C GLY A 34 15.89 17.55 3.22
N PHE A 35 15.33 18.26 2.25
CA PHE A 35 15.17 17.79 0.88
C PHE A 35 15.83 18.75 -0.13
N ALA A 36 16.40 18.18 -1.19
CA ALA A 36 16.91 18.96 -2.33
C ALA A 36 16.66 18.19 -3.64
N TRP A 37 16.77 18.88 -4.77
CA TRP A 37 16.68 18.29 -6.12
C TRP A 37 17.89 18.71 -6.96
N ASP A 38 19.08 18.47 -6.41
CA ASP A 38 20.35 19.02 -6.91
C ASP A 38 21.45 17.95 -7.06
N GLY A 39 21.11 16.66 -6.91
CA GLY A 39 22.08 15.56 -6.92
C GLY A 39 22.85 15.34 -5.61
N SER A 40 22.61 16.16 -4.57
CA SER A 40 23.23 15.99 -3.26
C SER A 40 22.67 14.80 -2.47
N LEU A 41 23.27 14.50 -1.30
CA LEU A 41 22.74 13.51 -0.37
C LEU A 41 21.31 13.82 0.10
N HIS A 42 20.88 15.08 0.10
CA HIS A 42 19.52 15.48 0.45
C HIS A 42 18.50 15.06 -0.62
N MET A 43 18.93 14.86 -1.87
CA MET A 43 18.07 14.30 -2.91
C MET A 43 17.65 12.86 -2.58
N PHE A 44 18.54 12.07 -1.97
CA PHE A 44 18.20 10.72 -1.53
C PHE A 44 17.15 10.70 -0.41
N ASN A 45 16.93 11.79 0.32
CA ASN A 45 15.89 11.84 1.35
C ASN A 45 14.47 11.79 0.75
N TRP A 46 14.29 12.10 -0.55
CA TRP A 46 13.04 11.84 -1.26
C TRP A 46 12.73 10.36 -1.41
N HIS A 47 13.75 9.51 -1.47
CA HIS A 47 13.59 8.07 -1.71
C HIS A 47 12.64 7.39 -0.71
N PRO A 48 12.87 7.44 0.62
CA PRO A 48 11.95 6.81 1.58
C PRO A 48 10.55 7.43 1.56
N VAL A 49 10.43 8.76 1.35
CA VAL A 49 9.13 9.44 1.26
C VAL A 49 8.34 8.93 0.07
N LEU A 50 8.95 8.88 -1.12
CA LEU A 50 8.33 8.40 -2.36
C LEU A 50 8.03 6.91 -2.33
N MET A 51 8.86 6.10 -1.66
CA MET A 51 8.57 4.67 -1.45
C MET A 51 7.34 4.49 -0.56
N VAL A 52 7.26 5.17 0.59
CA VAL A 52 6.13 5.06 1.51
C VAL A 52 4.85 5.62 0.88
N SER A 53 4.91 6.80 0.27
CA SER A 53 3.74 7.40 -0.36
C SER A 53 3.31 6.63 -1.60
N GLY A 54 4.24 6.29 -2.49
CA GLY A 54 3.97 5.68 -3.79
C GLY A 54 3.68 4.19 -3.69
N LEU A 55 4.60 3.41 -3.16
CA LEU A 55 4.51 1.94 -3.21
C LEU A 55 3.60 1.35 -2.14
N VAL A 56 3.50 2.00 -0.97
CA VAL A 56 2.70 1.48 0.14
C VAL A 56 1.33 2.16 0.20
N VAL A 57 1.27 3.48 0.36
CA VAL A 57 0.01 4.18 0.66
C VAL A 57 -0.87 4.35 -0.57
N LEU A 58 -0.33 4.90 -1.66
CA LEU A 58 -1.07 5.13 -2.91
C LEU A 58 -1.09 3.90 -3.82
N TYR A 59 -0.15 2.97 -3.62
CA TYR A 59 0.02 1.78 -4.45
C TYR A 59 0.21 2.11 -5.95
N GLY A 60 0.96 3.19 -6.24
CA GLY A 60 1.25 3.70 -7.58
C GLY A 60 2.47 3.02 -8.24
N ALA A 61 2.48 3.00 -9.58
CA ALA A 61 3.47 2.29 -10.40
C ALA A 61 4.91 2.82 -10.20
N GLY A 62 5.72 2.09 -9.42
CA GLY A 62 7.14 2.39 -9.21
C GLY A 62 8.06 1.16 -9.15
N LEU A 63 7.51 -0.06 -9.03
CA LEU A 63 8.28 -1.31 -9.06
C LEU A 63 8.14 -2.02 -10.41
N PRO A 64 9.19 -2.71 -10.91
CA PRO A 64 9.12 -3.52 -12.12
C PRO A 64 8.00 -4.57 -12.11
N LEU A 65 7.65 -5.12 -10.94
CA LEU A 65 6.54 -6.07 -10.79
C LEU A 65 5.16 -5.38 -10.81
N LEU A 66 5.09 -4.12 -10.38
CA LEU A 66 3.85 -3.35 -10.33
C LEU A 66 3.43 -2.85 -11.73
N CYS A 67 4.39 -2.60 -12.62
CA CYS A 67 4.10 -2.12 -13.98
C CYS A 67 3.29 -3.14 -14.81
N PRO A 68 3.69 -4.42 -14.98
CA PRO A 68 2.89 -5.41 -15.69
C PRO A 68 1.53 -5.64 -15.03
N GLN A 69 1.48 -5.65 -13.70
CA GLN A 69 0.25 -5.81 -12.93
C GLN A 69 -0.75 -4.68 -13.22
N TRP A 70 -0.25 -3.44 -13.28
CA TRP A 70 -1.04 -2.24 -13.60
C TRP A 70 -1.50 -2.25 -15.06
N PHE A 71 -0.60 -2.51 -16.02
CA PHE A 71 -0.95 -2.58 -17.44
C PHE A 71 -1.96 -3.69 -17.75
N LEU A 72 -1.78 -4.88 -17.15
CA LEU A 72 -2.73 -5.98 -17.28
C LEU A 72 -4.10 -5.60 -16.70
N GLY A 73 -4.09 -4.97 -15.52
CA GLY A 73 -5.31 -4.50 -14.86
C GLY A 73 -6.08 -3.50 -15.72
N PHE A 74 -5.36 -2.51 -16.25
CA PHE A 74 -5.89 -1.50 -17.16
C PHE A 74 -6.45 -2.12 -18.45
N ALA A 75 -5.66 -2.95 -19.13
CA ALA A 75 -6.02 -3.55 -20.41
C ALA A 75 -7.24 -4.50 -20.31
N VAL A 76 -7.36 -5.26 -19.23
CA VAL A 76 -8.38 -6.32 -19.11
C VAL A 76 -9.63 -5.85 -18.37
N PHE A 77 -9.48 -5.06 -17.29
CA PHE A 77 -10.61 -4.72 -16.41
C PHE A 77 -11.18 -3.31 -16.63
N LEU A 78 -10.39 -2.37 -17.15
CA LEU A 78 -10.89 -1.01 -17.42
C LEU A 78 -11.52 -0.89 -18.80
N LEU A 79 -10.91 -1.51 -19.81
CA LEU A 79 -11.27 -1.29 -21.20
C LEU A 79 -12.31 -2.30 -21.71
N PRO A 80 -13.21 -1.90 -22.62
CA PRO A 80 -14.42 -2.68 -22.94
C PRO A 80 -14.18 -3.90 -23.83
N TRP A 81 -12.99 -4.08 -24.42
CA TRP A 81 -12.73 -5.14 -25.39
C TRP A 81 -12.56 -6.54 -24.79
N ALA A 82 -12.22 -6.66 -23.51
CA ALA A 82 -11.94 -7.95 -22.89
C ALA A 82 -13.25 -8.71 -22.62
N SER A 83 -13.30 -9.97 -23.04
CA SER A 83 -14.45 -10.84 -22.81
C SER A 83 -14.64 -11.14 -21.31
N LEU A 84 -15.89 -11.47 -20.92
CA LEU A 84 -16.21 -11.81 -19.53
C LEU A 84 -15.43 -13.04 -19.04
N TRP A 85 -15.21 -14.02 -19.93
CA TRP A 85 -14.42 -15.22 -19.62
C TRP A 85 -12.99 -14.86 -19.21
N LEU A 86 -12.33 -14.00 -19.99
CA LEU A 86 -10.96 -13.56 -19.72
C LEU A 86 -10.88 -12.80 -18.39
N ARG A 87 -11.84 -11.90 -18.12
CA ARG A 87 -11.92 -11.16 -16.86
C ARG A 87 -12.13 -12.11 -15.68
N SER A 88 -13.01 -13.10 -15.80
CA SER A 88 -13.27 -14.07 -14.72
C SER A 88 -12.04 -14.92 -14.40
N PHE A 89 -11.28 -15.33 -15.42
CA PHE A 89 -10.06 -16.12 -15.24
C PHE A 89 -8.92 -15.29 -14.64
N LEU A 90 -8.69 -14.08 -15.14
CA LEU A 90 -7.57 -13.23 -14.70
C LEU A 90 -7.82 -12.52 -13.37
N LYS A 91 -9.08 -12.34 -12.95
CA LYS A 91 -9.42 -11.67 -11.67
C LYS A 91 -8.73 -12.30 -10.45
N PRO A 92 -8.83 -13.61 -10.18
CA PRO A 92 -8.15 -14.22 -9.03
C PRO A 92 -6.62 -14.10 -9.11
N ILE A 93 -6.05 -14.24 -10.32
CA ILE A 93 -4.60 -14.09 -10.56
C ILE A 93 -4.15 -12.65 -10.25
N HIS A 94 -4.90 -11.66 -10.75
CA HIS A 94 -4.63 -10.25 -10.52
C HIS A 94 -4.73 -9.91 -9.02
N VAL A 95 -5.74 -10.41 -8.31
CA VAL A 95 -5.85 -10.18 -6.87
C VAL A 95 -4.67 -10.80 -6.10
N PHE A 96 -4.26 -12.02 -6.45
CA PHE A 96 -3.13 -12.70 -5.79
C PHE A 96 -1.81 -11.95 -5.95
N PHE A 97 -1.45 -11.60 -7.19
CA PHE A 97 -0.21 -10.84 -7.44
C PHE A 97 -0.29 -9.43 -6.86
N GLY A 98 -1.47 -8.80 -6.87
CA GLY A 98 -1.70 -7.52 -6.21
C GLY A 98 -1.40 -7.58 -4.70
N ALA A 99 -1.97 -8.55 -3.98
CA ALA A 99 -1.69 -8.70 -2.54
C ALA A 99 -0.23 -9.07 -2.24
N SER A 100 0.39 -9.86 -3.13
CA SER A 100 1.80 -10.27 -2.99
C SER A 100 2.75 -9.09 -3.17
N ILE A 101 2.52 -8.23 -4.18
CA ILE A 101 3.33 -7.03 -4.43
C ILE A 101 3.20 -6.02 -3.28
N LEU A 102 2.02 -5.88 -2.68
CA LEU A 102 1.84 -5.07 -1.47
C LEU A 102 2.69 -5.58 -0.31
N SER A 103 2.67 -6.90 -0.07
CA SER A 103 3.47 -7.55 0.98
C SER A 103 4.98 -7.34 0.75
N LEU A 104 5.44 -7.50 -0.49
CA LEU A 104 6.83 -7.26 -0.87
C LEU A 104 7.23 -5.78 -0.73
N SER A 105 6.32 -4.86 -1.04
CA SER A 105 6.56 -3.42 -0.89
C SER A 105 6.74 -3.04 0.58
N ILE A 106 5.93 -3.61 1.48
CA ILE A 106 6.09 -3.45 2.94
C ILE A 106 7.45 -3.98 3.40
N ALA A 107 7.81 -5.20 2.98
CA ALA A 107 9.11 -5.78 3.33
C ALA A 107 10.29 -4.93 2.82
N SER A 108 10.19 -4.40 1.60
CA SER A 108 11.19 -3.51 1.01
C SER A 108 11.33 -2.20 1.78
N VAL A 109 10.21 -1.55 2.16
CA VAL A 109 10.25 -0.33 2.98
C VAL A 109 10.89 -0.59 4.35
N ILE A 110 10.54 -1.70 5.01
CA ILE A 110 11.13 -2.05 6.31
C ILE A 110 12.64 -2.28 6.17
N SER A 111 13.07 -3.01 5.14
CA SER A 111 14.51 -3.19 4.85
C SER A 111 15.20 -1.85 4.61
N GLY A 112 14.60 -0.96 3.81
CA GLY A 112 15.17 0.37 3.53
C GLY A 112 15.29 1.26 4.76
N ILE A 113 14.29 1.23 5.66
CA ILE A 113 14.37 1.92 6.97
C ILE A 113 15.54 1.37 7.79
N ASN A 114 15.67 0.05 7.88
CA ASN A 114 16.75 -0.61 8.62
C ASN A 114 18.13 -0.27 8.03
N GLU A 115 18.31 -0.36 6.72
CA GLU A 115 19.55 -0.01 6.03
C GLU A 115 19.92 1.45 6.25
N LYS A 116 18.95 2.36 6.12
CA LYS A 116 19.16 3.80 6.36
C LYS A 116 19.61 4.06 7.79
N LEU A 117 18.98 3.44 8.79
CA LEU A 117 19.36 3.56 10.19
C LEU A 117 20.75 2.96 10.45
N PHE A 118 21.04 1.78 9.90
CA PHE A 118 22.32 1.09 10.07
C PHE A 118 23.49 1.90 9.51
N PHE A 119 23.35 2.46 8.31
CA PHE A 119 24.41 3.27 7.70
C PHE A 119 24.58 4.64 8.35
N SER A 120 23.51 5.16 8.96
CA SER A 120 23.51 6.51 9.52
C SER A 120 23.89 6.56 10.99
N LEU A 121 23.50 5.57 11.79
CA LEU A 121 23.78 5.47 13.22
C LEU A 121 25.03 4.63 13.46
N LYS A 122 26.15 5.06 12.85
CA LYS A 122 27.45 4.39 12.96
C LYS A 122 27.97 4.39 14.40
N ASN A 123 28.74 3.35 14.70
CA ASN A 123 29.26 2.94 16.02
C ASN A 123 30.22 3.92 16.72
N VAL A 124 30.36 5.16 16.25
CA VAL A 124 31.40 6.10 16.73
C VAL A 124 30.85 7.10 17.76
N THR A 125 29.57 7.49 17.68
CA THR A 125 28.98 8.49 18.59
C THR A 125 27.62 8.10 19.19
N ARG A 126 26.72 7.45 18.44
CA ARG A 126 25.44 6.93 18.96
C ARG A 126 25.04 5.63 18.22
N PRO A 127 25.36 4.45 18.78
CA PRO A 127 25.05 3.19 18.12
C PRO A 127 23.53 2.97 18.05
N TYR A 128 23.04 2.30 17.00
CA TYR A 128 21.62 1.95 16.88
C TYR A 128 21.08 1.16 18.10
N SER A 129 21.92 0.31 18.71
CA SER A 129 21.57 -0.51 19.87
C SER A 129 21.22 0.30 21.12
N SER A 130 21.69 1.54 21.25
CA SER A 130 21.28 2.43 22.35
C SER A 130 19.93 3.09 22.11
N LEU A 131 19.26 2.78 20.99
CA LEU A 131 17.96 3.29 20.57
C LEU A 131 17.87 4.82 20.73
N PRO A 132 18.73 5.59 20.03
CA PRO A 132 18.60 7.04 20.00
C PRO A 132 17.19 7.43 19.51
N SER A 133 16.75 8.66 19.82
CA SER A 133 15.41 9.14 19.47
C SER A 133 15.07 8.97 17.98
N GLU A 134 16.08 9.09 17.10
CA GLU A 134 15.92 8.80 15.68
C GLU A 134 15.51 7.36 15.41
N ALA A 135 16.20 6.39 16.00
CA ALA A 135 15.94 4.97 15.82
C ALA A 135 14.54 4.60 16.31
N VAL A 136 14.14 5.11 17.49
CA VAL A 136 12.80 4.90 18.04
C VAL A 136 11.74 5.45 17.08
N PHE A 137 11.94 6.66 16.56
CA PHE A 137 11.00 7.31 15.64
C PHE A 137 10.87 6.56 14.30
N ALA A 138 12.01 6.18 13.70
CA ALA A 138 12.02 5.44 12.45
C ALA A 138 11.43 4.03 12.60
N ASN A 139 11.71 3.33 13.71
CA ASN A 139 11.10 2.04 14.02
C ASN A 139 9.58 2.17 14.20
N THR A 140 9.12 3.21 14.89
CA THR A 140 7.69 3.53 15.02
C THR A 140 7.06 3.76 13.65
N THR A 141 7.76 4.46 12.75
CA THR A 141 7.32 4.66 11.36
C THR A 141 7.20 3.33 10.62
N GLY A 142 8.16 2.42 10.79
CA GLY A 142 8.09 1.06 10.23
C GLY A 142 6.89 0.25 10.76
N LEU A 143 6.60 0.33 12.06
CA LEU A 143 5.42 -0.31 12.65
C LEU A 143 4.10 0.27 12.10
N LEU A 144 4.02 1.59 11.89
CA LEU A 144 2.86 2.22 11.25
C LEU A 144 2.65 1.70 9.82
N VAL A 145 3.72 1.55 9.04
CA VAL A 145 3.67 0.96 7.69
C VAL A 145 3.15 -0.47 7.72
N VAL A 146 3.61 -1.31 8.66
CA VAL A 146 3.12 -2.68 8.85
C VAL A 146 1.64 -2.68 9.23
N ALA A 147 1.23 -1.85 10.19
CA ALA A 147 -0.16 -1.76 10.64
C ALA A 147 -1.10 -1.34 9.50
N PHE A 148 -0.68 -0.34 8.70
CA PHE A 148 -1.39 0.07 7.49
C PHE A 148 -1.54 -1.10 6.51
N GLY A 149 -0.45 -1.78 6.19
CA GLY A 149 -0.44 -2.91 5.26
C GLY A 149 -1.33 -4.08 5.70
N LEU A 150 -1.27 -4.44 6.98
CA LEU A 150 -2.13 -5.48 7.55
C LEU A 150 -3.61 -5.09 7.51
N LEU A 151 -3.94 -3.83 7.76
CA LEU A 151 -5.32 -3.35 7.65
C LEU A 151 -5.83 -3.39 6.21
N VAL A 152 -5.00 -3.02 5.23
CA VAL A 152 -5.33 -3.15 3.80
C VAL A 152 -5.61 -4.62 3.46
N LEU A 153 -4.73 -5.54 3.85
CA LEU A 153 -4.91 -6.97 3.62
C LEU A 153 -6.17 -7.52 4.31
N TYR A 154 -6.45 -7.09 5.53
CA TYR A 154 -7.68 -7.44 6.24
C TYR A 154 -8.94 -7.01 5.47
N VAL A 155 -8.98 -5.75 5.01
CA VAL A 155 -10.10 -5.22 4.22
C VAL A 155 -10.26 -6.00 2.91
N LEU A 156 -9.16 -6.38 2.25
CA LEU A 156 -9.20 -7.18 1.02
C LEU A 156 -9.72 -8.61 1.24
N LEU A 157 -9.45 -9.19 2.41
CA LEU A 157 -9.87 -10.54 2.78
C LEU A 157 -11.29 -10.61 3.35
N ALA A 158 -11.85 -9.49 3.80
CA ALA A 158 -13.20 -9.39 4.35
C ALA A 158 -14.26 -9.76 3.30
N SER A 159 -14.70 -11.01 3.31
CA SER A 159 -15.70 -11.55 2.37
C SER A 159 -17.01 -10.79 2.40
N SER A 160 -17.42 -10.29 3.57
CA SER A 160 -18.64 -9.50 3.79
C SER A 160 -18.62 -8.13 3.11
N TRP A 161 -17.44 -7.62 2.72
CA TRP A 161 -17.27 -6.33 2.05
C TRP A 161 -16.95 -6.46 0.56
N LYS A 162 -16.90 -7.69 0.03
CA LYS A 162 -16.75 -7.90 -1.41
C LYS A 162 -17.95 -7.32 -2.16
N ARG A 163 -17.67 -6.62 -3.25
CA ARG A 163 -18.71 -6.12 -4.17
C ARG A 163 -19.50 -7.32 -4.72
N PRO A 164 -20.85 -7.31 -4.69
CA PRO A 164 -21.67 -8.36 -5.29
C PRO A 164 -21.37 -8.52 -6.79
N GLU A 165 -21.32 -9.77 -7.27
CA GLU A 165 -21.17 -10.04 -8.69
C GLU A 165 -22.45 -9.67 -9.45
N PRO A 166 -22.36 -8.98 -10.60
CA PRO A 166 -23.53 -8.52 -11.36
C PRO A 166 -24.51 -9.65 -11.73
N GLY A 167 -24.02 -10.87 -11.96
CA GLY A 167 -24.82 -12.01 -12.44
C GLY A 167 -25.92 -12.49 -11.48
N ILE A 168 -25.80 -12.24 -10.18
CA ILE A 168 -26.76 -12.72 -9.16
C ILE A 168 -28.06 -11.90 -9.18
N LEU A 169 -28.02 -10.64 -9.63
CA LEU A 169 -29.21 -9.78 -9.71
C LEU A 169 -30.05 -10.09 -10.94
N THR A 170 -29.41 -10.44 -12.07
CA THR A 170 -30.10 -10.82 -13.31
C THR A 170 -30.82 -12.16 -13.25
N ASP A 171 -30.52 -13.04 -12.28
CA ASP A 171 -31.23 -14.32 -12.12
C ASP A 171 -32.41 -14.25 -11.14
N ARG A 172 -32.45 -13.25 -10.24
CA ARG A 172 -33.58 -13.02 -9.34
C ARG A 172 -34.71 -12.20 -9.95
N GLN A 173 -34.38 -11.33 -10.91
CA GLN A 173 -35.35 -10.43 -11.53
C GLN A 173 -36.26 -11.07 -12.60
N PRO A 174 -35.87 -12.11 -13.38
CA PRO A 174 -36.73 -12.74 -14.38
C PRO A 174 -37.87 -13.56 -13.75
N LEU A 175 -37.66 -14.09 -12.54
CA LEU A 175 -38.63 -14.97 -11.87
C LEU A 175 -39.84 -14.23 -11.30
N LEU A 176 -39.78 -12.90 -11.17
CA LEU A 176 -40.88 -12.09 -10.67
C LEU A 176 -41.81 -11.58 -11.78
N HIS A 177 -41.44 -11.71 -13.05
CA HIS A 177 -42.25 -11.21 -14.17
C HIS A 177 -43.08 -12.29 -14.88
N ASN A 178 -42.84 -13.58 -14.63
CA ASN A 178 -43.56 -14.70 -15.27
C ASN A 178 -44.69 -15.28 -14.39
N GLY A 179 -45.17 -14.53 -13.39
CA GLY A 179 -46.14 -14.98 -12.41
C GLY A 179 -47.47 -14.22 -12.38
N GLU A 180 -47.75 -13.38 -13.38
CA GLU A 180 -49.03 -12.66 -13.54
C GLU A 180 -49.73 -13.05 -14.84
#